data_AF-K9H3B9-F1
#
_entry.id   AF-K9H3B9-F1
#
_cell.length_a   1.000
_cell.length_b   1.000
_cell.length_c   1.000
_cell.angle_alpha   90.00
_cell.angle_beta   90.00
_cell.angle_gamma   90.00
#
_symmetry.space_group_name_H-M   'P 1'
#
loop_
_entity.id
_entity.type
_entity.pdbx_description
1 polymer ?
#
loop_
_entity_poly.entity_id
_entity_poly.type
_entity_poly.pdbx_seq_one_letter_code
_entity_poly.pdbx_strand_id
1 'polypeptide(L)'
;MDSSSEHESVHAEHLLLLIDHLKHAYASTLQRLESMLQHGHIAYDLLWALFKPGCHVYTSCIGTKEPRCVVFDAGEEMTQNDETWLNLECRFLDYNGVKFGEAGIFLRVAKFRGQSRSRPLRPSLSTTIQTTSKPEKP
;
A
#
# COMPACT_ATOMS: atom_id res chain seq x y z
N MET A 1 -26.41 -19.11 -36.73
CA MET A 1 -25.17 -18.53 -36.19
C MET A 1 -25.59 -17.47 -35.18
N ASP A 2 -25.82 -17.86 -33.92
CA ASP A 2 -26.10 -16.89 -32.82
C ASP A 2 -25.71 -17.44 -31.42
N SER A 3 -25.01 -18.58 -31.33
CA SER A 3 -24.65 -19.15 -30.02
C SER A 3 -23.54 -18.37 -29.29
N SER A 4 -22.86 -17.41 -29.91
CA SER A 4 -21.79 -16.64 -29.25
C SER A 4 -22.29 -15.55 -28.33
N SER A 5 -23.49 -14.99 -28.55
CA SER A 5 -24.00 -13.82 -27.82
C SER A 5 -24.56 -14.20 -26.43
N GLU A 6 -25.20 -15.36 -26.31
CA GLU A 6 -25.77 -15.86 -25.06
C GLU A 6 -24.70 -16.21 -24.01
N HIS A 7 -23.55 -16.75 -24.46
CA HIS A 7 -22.46 -17.09 -23.56
C HIS A 7 -21.83 -15.86 -22.88
N GLU A 8 -21.68 -14.74 -23.58
CA GLU A 8 -21.18 -13.49 -23.00
C GLU A 8 -22.11 -12.94 -21.90
N SER A 9 -23.43 -13.07 -22.07
CA SER A 9 -24.43 -12.67 -21.07
C SER A 9 -24.31 -13.47 -19.77
N VAL A 10 -24.19 -14.79 -19.87
CA VAL A 10 -24.07 -15.68 -18.70
C VAL A 10 -22.76 -15.43 -17.95
N HIS A 11 -21.66 -15.16 -18.66
CA HIS A 11 -20.38 -14.81 -18.03
C HIS A 11 -20.47 -13.49 -17.26
N ALA A 12 -21.15 -12.48 -17.80
CA ALA A 12 -21.37 -11.22 -17.11
C ALA A 12 -22.23 -11.39 -15.84
N GLU A 13 -23.30 -12.20 -15.90
CA GLU A 13 -24.16 -12.49 -14.76
C GLU A 13 -23.40 -13.19 -13.62
N HIS A 14 -22.58 -14.20 -13.95
CA HIS A 14 -21.74 -14.86 -12.95
C HIS A 14 -20.70 -13.93 -12.33
N LEU A 15 -20.13 -13.01 -13.10
CA LEU A 15 -19.21 -11.99 -12.59
C LEU A 15 -19.92 -11.03 -11.63
N LEU A 16 -21.13 -10.59 -11.95
CA LEU A 16 -21.93 -9.73 -11.08
C LEU A 16 -22.26 -10.44 -9.76
N LEU A 17 -22.67 -11.71 -9.82
CA LEU A 17 -22.93 -12.53 -8.63
C LEU A 17 -21.70 -12.64 -7.74
N LEU A 18 -20.51 -12.87 -8.33
CA LEU A 18 -19.25 -12.91 -7.60
C LEU A 18 -18.94 -11.56 -6.95
N ILE A 19 -19.10 -10.45 -7.69
CA ILE A 19 -18.86 -9.10 -7.17
C ILE A 19 -19.79 -8.81 -5.99
N ASP A 20 -21.08 -9.15 -6.10
CA ASP A 20 -22.05 -8.91 -5.03
C ASP A 20 -21.78 -9.80 -3.81
N HIS A 21 -21.39 -11.06 -4.02
CA HIS A 21 -20.94 -11.93 -2.93
C HIS A 21 -19.72 -11.34 -2.22
N LEU A 22 -18.72 -10.83 -2.96
CA LEU A 22 -17.54 -10.19 -2.37
C LEU A 22 -17.94 -8.93 -1.59
N LYS A 23 -18.77 -8.05 -2.17
CA LYS A 23 -19.28 -6.86 -1.47
C LYS A 23 -19.99 -7.24 -0.17
N HIS A 24 -20.83 -8.27 -0.20
CA HIS A 24 -21.56 -8.74 0.98
C HIS A 24 -20.61 -9.32 2.04
N ALA A 25 -19.69 -10.20 1.63
CA ALA A 25 -18.71 -10.84 2.53
C ALA A 25 -17.79 -9.83 3.22
N TYR A 26 -17.40 -8.75 2.52
CA TYR A 26 -16.49 -7.72 3.04
C TYR A 26 -17.21 -6.47 3.58
N ALA A 27 -18.54 -6.41 3.57
CA ALA A 27 -19.32 -5.25 3.99
C ALA A 27 -18.96 -4.78 5.41
N SER A 28 -18.85 -5.70 6.37
CA SER A 28 -18.48 -5.38 7.75
C SER A 28 -17.06 -4.82 7.87
N THR A 29 -16.12 -5.34 7.07
CA THR A 29 -14.74 -4.87 7.01
C THR A 29 -14.66 -3.47 6.42
N LEU A 30 -15.40 -3.21 5.34
CA LEU A 30 -15.50 -1.89 4.72
C LEU A 30 -16.13 -0.87 5.67
N GLN A 31 -17.25 -1.21 6.31
CA GLN A 31 -17.91 -0.31 7.27
C GLN A 31 -16.98 0.04 8.44
N ARG A 32 -16.21 -0.93 8.95
CA ARG A 32 -15.20 -0.68 9.97
C ARG A 32 -14.11 0.26 9.45
N LEU A 33 -13.58 0.01 8.26
CA LEU A 33 -12.56 0.85 7.63
C LEU A 33 -13.05 2.30 7.44
N GLU A 34 -14.25 2.47 6.87
CA GLU A 34 -14.87 3.79 6.62
C GLU A 34 -15.06 4.58 7.92
N SER A 35 -15.59 3.91 8.96
CA SER A 35 -15.75 4.53 10.28
C SER A 35 -14.40 4.99 10.85
N MET A 36 -13.36 4.18 10.74
CA MET A 36 -12.02 4.54 11.22
C MET A 36 -11.42 5.72 10.45
N LEU A 37 -11.57 5.72 9.13
CA LEU A 37 -11.13 6.82 8.26
C LEU A 37 -11.82 8.14 8.60
N GLN A 38 -13.14 8.12 8.85
CA GLN A 38 -13.89 9.32 9.26
C GLN A 38 -13.36 9.94 10.55
N HIS A 39 -12.91 9.12 11.49
CA HIS A 39 -12.37 9.58 12.77
C HIS A 39 -10.86 9.84 12.73
N GLY A 40 -10.20 9.63 11.58
CA GLY A 40 -8.76 9.82 11.44
C GLY A 40 -7.95 8.81 12.26
N HIS A 41 -8.43 7.57 12.36
CA HIS A 41 -7.77 6.47 13.04
C HIS A 41 -7.59 5.29 12.08
N ILE A 42 -6.59 4.43 12.34
CA ILE A 42 -6.48 3.14 11.66
C ILE A 42 -5.92 2.06 12.58
N ALA A 43 -6.45 0.84 12.44
CA ALA A 43 -5.92 -0.36 13.08
C ALA A 43 -4.90 -1.01 12.14
N TYR A 44 -3.83 -1.52 12.72
CA TYR A 44 -2.75 -2.14 11.95
C TYR A 44 -3.26 -3.27 11.01
N ASP A 45 -4.22 -4.09 11.45
CA ASP A 45 -4.79 -5.19 10.64
C ASP A 45 -5.49 -4.73 9.35
N LEU A 46 -5.88 -3.45 9.27
CA LEU A 46 -6.51 -2.84 8.09
C LEU A 46 -5.56 -1.89 7.34
N LEU A 47 -4.31 -1.74 7.79
CA LEU A 47 -3.36 -0.79 7.23
C LEU A 47 -3.05 -1.10 5.76
N TRP A 48 -2.94 -2.38 5.40
CA TRP A 48 -2.71 -2.83 4.02
C TRP A 48 -3.81 -2.37 3.06
N ALA A 49 -5.05 -2.21 3.54
CA ALA A 49 -6.19 -1.83 2.70
C ALA A 49 -6.15 -0.35 2.24
N LEU A 50 -5.25 0.47 2.80
CA LEU A 50 -5.07 1.87 2.36
C LEU A 50 -4.24 1.99 1.08
N PHE A 51 -3.40 1.00 0.77
CA PHE A 51 -2.40 1.11 -0.28
C PHE A 51 -2.82 0.31 -1.50
N LYS A 52 -3.33 1.02 -2.51
CA LYS A 52 -3.54 0.45 -3.85
C LYS A 52 -2.27 0.62 -4.68
N PRO A 53 -1.80 -0.40 -5.41
CA PRO A 53 -0.70 -0.23 -6.36
C PRO A 53 -0.90 0.98 -7.27
N GLY A 54 0.15 1.78 -7.43
CA GLY A 54 0.14 3.06 -8.14
C GLY A 54 -0.34 4.26 -7.32
N CYS A 55 -0.73 4.10 -6.05
CA CYS A 55 -1.12 5.23 -5.23
C CYS A 55 0.10 6.04 -4.76
N HIS A 56 -0.11 7.33 -4.53
CA HIS A 56 0.92 8.23 -4.02
C HIS A 56 0.98 8.16 -2.50
N VAL A 57 2.18 7.95 -1.97
CA VAL A 57 2.48 7.95 -0.54
C VAL A 57 3.39 9.14 -0.23
N TYR A 58 2.94 10.00 0.68
CA TYR A 58 3.73 11.14 1.14
C TYR A 58 4.55 10.74 2.37
N THR A 59 5.85 10.97 2.29
CA THR A 59 6.82 10.71 3.35
C THR A 59 7.81 11.88 3.46
N SER A 60 8.77 11.80 4.37
CA SER A 60 9.88 12.75 4.45
C SER A 60 11.19 12.03 4.12
N CYS A 61 12.05 12.68 3.34
CA CYS A 61 13.38 12.16 3.07
C CYS A 61 14.20 12.12 4.36
N ILE A 62 14.88 11.01 4.67
CA ILE A 62 15.65 10.87 5.92
C ILE A 62 16.80 11.88 5.97
N GLY A 63 17.52 12.06 4.85
CA GLY A 63 18.69 12.94 4.79
C GLY A 63 18.32 14.42 4.90
N THR A 64 17.42 14.89 4.03
CA THR A 64 17.09 16.32 3.94
C THR A 64 15.92 16.74 4.83
N LYS A 65 15.14 15.79 5.35
CA LYS A 65 13.84 16.01 6.03
C LYS A 65 12.77 16.71 5.17
N GLU A 66 13.05 16.91 3.89
CA GLU A 66 12.11 17.51 2.95
C GLU A 66 11.00 16.52 2.59
N PRO A 67 9.79 17.01 2.29
CA PRO A 67 8.68 16.17 1.86
C PRO A 67 9.05 15.46 0.55
N ARG A 68 8.76 14.16 0.49
CA ARG A 68 8.97 13.30 -0.68
C ARG A 68 7.68 12.57 -0.99
N CYS A 69 7.29 12.59 -2.26
CA CYS A 69 6.22 11.74 -2.76
C CYS A 69 6.84 10.49 -3.39
N VAL A 70 6.26 9.33 -3.08
CA VAL A 70 6.64 8.03 -3.67
C VAL A 70 5.40 7.36 -4.25
N VAL A 71 5.59 6.46 -5.21
CA VAL A 71 4.55 5.62 -5.80
C VAL A 71 4.64 4.24 -5.17
N PHE A 72 3.55 3.77 -4.58
CA PHE A 72 3.48 2.44 -3.97
C PHE A 72 3.32 1.36 -5.05
N ASP A 73 4.11 0.30 -4.97
CA ASP A 73 4.04 -0.83 -5.91
C ASP A 73 3.42 -2.07 -5.22
N ALA A 74 3.99 -2.49 -4.10
CA ALA A 74 3.58 -3.69 -3.38
C ALA A 74 3.84 -3.56 -1.88
N GLY A 75 3.12 -4.34 -1.08
CA GLY A 75 3.30 -4.34 0.37
C GLY A 75 3.11 -5.72 0.97
N GLU A 76 3.90 -6.04 1.98
CA GLU A 76 3.90 -7.34 2.66
C GLU A 76 4.16 -7.17 4.16
N GLU A 77 3.55 -8.02 4.98
CA GLU A 77 3.90 -8.10 6.40
C GLU A 77 5.16 -8.94 6.57
N MET A 78 6.20 -8.36 7.15
CA MET A 78 7.44 -9.06 7.49
C MET A 78 7.59 -9.17 9.00
N THR A 79 8.17 -10.29 9.45
CA THR A 79 8.59 -10.49 10.83
C THR A 79 10.03 -10.95 10.86
N GLN A 80 10.89 -10.23 11.59
CA GLN A 80 12.29 -10.58 11.78
C GLN A 80 12.70 -10.19 13.20
N ASN A 81 13.46 -11.06 13.89
CA ASN A 81 13.96 -10.81 15.25
C ASN A 81 12.86 -10.34 16.23
N ASP A 82 11.69 -10.99 16.20
CA ASP A 82 10.49 -10.66 17.01
C ASP A 82 9.87 -9.28 16.75
N GLU A 83 10.32 -8.56 15.72
CA GLU A 83 9.68 -7.33 15.25
C GLU A 83 8.83 -7.61 14.00
N THR A 84 7.56 -7.22 14.03
CA THR A 84 6.65 -7.30 12.89
C THR A 84 6.38 -5.90 12.34
N TRP A 85 6.43 -5.75 11.02
CA TRP A 85 6.10 -4.50 10.34
C TRP A 85 5.49 -4.75 8.96
N LEU A 86 4.70 -3.78 8.49
CA LEU A 86 4.26 -3.71 7.11
C LEU A 86 5.36 -3.05 6.28
N ASN A 87 5.94 -3.80 5.35
CA ASN A 87 6.94 -3.32 4.41
C ASN A 87 6.22 -2.85 3.14
N LEU A 88 6.47 -1.61 2.74
CA LEU A 88 5.92 -0.99 1.53
C LEU A 88 7.06 -0.79 0.54
N GLU A 89 7.01 -1.51 -0.58
CA GLU A 89 7.87 -1.28 -1.73
C GLU A 89 7.31 -0.12 -2.54
N CYS A 90 8.12 0.91 -2.71
CA CYS A 90 7.75 2.12 -3.44
C CYS A 90 8.86 2.52 -4.42
N ARG A 91 8.49 3.31 -5.43
CA ARG A 91 9.42 3.99 -6.32
C ARG A 91 9.29 5.50 -6.21
N PHE A 92 10.37 6.22 -6.50
CA PHE A 92 10.38 7.67 -6.54
C PHE A 92 11.34 8.17 -7.60
N LEU A 93 11.16 9.42 -8.04
CA LEU A 93 12.06 10.06 -8.98
C LEU A 93 13.30 10.59 -8.25
N ASP A 94 14.47 10.25 -8.76
CA ASP A 94 15.75 10.64 -8.20
C ASP A 94 16.69 11.21 -9.26
N TYR A 95 17.62 12.06 -8.79
CA TYR A 95 18.69 12.62 -9.60
C TYR A 95 19.99 12.65 -8.80
N ASN A 96 20.97 11.86 -9.23
CA ASN A 96 22.25 11.74 -8.52
C ASN A 96 23.32 12.73 -9.03
N GLY A 97 22.92 13.80 -9.73
CA GLY A 97 23.85 14.74 -10.36
C GLY A 97 24.36 14.31 -11.74
N VAL A 98 24.06 13.09 -12.19
CA VAL A 98 24.51 12.57 -13.50
C VAL A 98 23.33 11.97 -14.28
N LYS A 99 22.53 11.10 -13.66
CA LYS A 99 21.38 10.43 -14.26
C LYS A 99 20.11 10.78 -13.50
N PHE A 100 19.05 11.07 -14.25
CA PHE A 100 17.68 11.20 -13.76
C PHE A 100 16.94 9.89 -14.04
N GLY A 101 16.18 9.39 -13.06
CA GLY A 101 15.41 8.16 -13.23
C GLY A 101 14.57 7.80 -12.01
N GLU A 102 13.99 6.60 -12.05
CA GLU A 102 13.25 6.03 -10.93
C GLU A 102 14.17 5.20 -10.03
N ALA A 103 14.01 5.35 -8.72
CA ALA A 103 14.71 4.57 -7.70
C ALA A 103 13.70 3.90 -6.76
N GLY A 104 14.03 2.70 -6.29
CA GLY A 104 13.24 1.95 -5.31
C GLY A 104 13.54 2.38 -3.87
N ILE A 105 12.53 2.34 -3.01
CA ILE A 105 12.63 2.58 -1.57
C ILE A 105 11.67 1.66 -0.82
N PHE A 106 12.10 1.20 0.35
CA PHE A 106 11.24 0.49 1.29
C PHE A 106 10.84 1.41 2.44
N LEU A 107 9.53 1.59 2.63
CA LEU A 107 8.97 2.25 3.80
C LEU A 107 8.44 1.18 4.76
N ARG A 108 8.66 1.35 6.06
CA ARG A 108 8.23 0.38 7.07
C ARG A 108 7.28 1.02 8.07
N VAL A 109 6.17 0.35 8.33
CA VAL A 109 5.23 0.72 9.41
C VAL A 109 5.25 -0.39 10.45
N ALA A 110 5.84 -0.11 11.61
CA ALA A 110 5.91 -1.07 12.71
C ALA A 110 4.52 -1.46 13.22
N LYS A 111 4.36 -2.71 13.63
CA LYS A 111 3.11 -3.19 14.23
C LYS A 111 2.83 -2.44 15.52
N PHE A 112 1.66 -1.84 15.60
CA PHE A 112 1.18 -1.13 16.77
C PHE A 112 -0.09 -1.77 17.31
N ARG A 113 -0.27 -1.73 18.63
CA ARG A 113 -1.50 -2.19 19.29
C ARG A 113 -2.47 -1.02 19.44
N GLY A 114 -3.75 -1.26 19.13
CA GLY A 114 -4.81 -0.25 19.21
C GLY A 114 -4.95 0.58 17.94
N GLN A 115 -5.65 1.71 18.05
CA GLN A 115 -5.89 2.63 16.93
C GLN A 115 -4.86 3.75 16.96
N SER A 116 -4.00 3.82 15.95
CA SER A 116 -3.11 4.98 15.78
C SER A 116 -3.85 6.07 15.01
N ARG A 117 -3.62 7.34 15.37
CA ARG A 117 -4.17 8.47 14.59
C ARG A 117 -3.51 8.46 13.22
N SER A 118 -4.30 8.44 12.15
CA SER A 118 -3.84 8.63 10.76
C SER A 118 -3.48 10.10 10.52
N ARG A 119 -2.48 10.62 11.23
CA ARG A 119 -1.69 11.73 10.67
C ARG A 119 -0.97 11.20 9.42
N PRO A 120 -0.64 12.03 8.41
CA PRO A 120 0.19 11.58 7.30
C PRO A 120 1.37 10.86 7.91
N LEU A 121 1.49 9.56 7.61
CA LEU A 121 2.35 8.60 8.31
C LEU A 121 3.68 9.27 8.56
N ARG A 122 3.85 9.81 9.76
CA ARG A 122 5.14 10.31 10.21
C ARG A 122 5.83 9.02 10.60
N PRO A 123 6.84 8.54 9.85
CA PRO A 123 7.65 7.44 10.35
C PRO A 123 8.23 7.92 11.69
N SER A 124 7.63 7.48 12.79
CA SER A 124 8.11 7.80 14.12
C SER A 124 9.40 7.01 14.29
N LEU A 125 10.52 7.72 14.20
CA LEU A 125 11.77 7.45 14.90
C LEU A 125 12.04 5.95 15.13
N SER A 126 12.40 5.25 14.04
CA SER A 126 13.18 4.00 13.94
C SER A 126 12.95 3.28 12.60
N THR A 127 12.47 3.97 11.56
CA THR A 127 12.44 3.41 10.20
C THR A 127 13.87 3.36 9.66
N THR A 128 14.58 2.28 9.96
CA THR A 128 15.82 1.92 9.26
C THR A 128 15.45 1.60 7.81
N ILE A 129 15.54 2.61 6.94
CA ILE A 129 15.47 2.42 5.50
C ILE A 129 16.81 1.81 5.09
N GLN A 130 16.80 0.51 4.80
CA GLN A 130 17.87 -0.09 4.01
C GLN A 130 17.62 0.26 2.56
N THR A 131 18.32 1.27 2.04
CA THR A 131 18.44 1.49 0.60
C THR A 131 19.32 0.38 0.04
N THR A 132 18.75 -0.76 -0.33
CA THR A 132 19.44 -1.69 -1.22
C THR A 132 19.23 -1.18 -2.64
N SER A 133 20.17 -0.36 -3.13
CA SER A 133 20.27 -0.12 -4.56
C SER A 133 20.48 -1.49 -5.21
N LYS A 134 19.48 -1.99 -5.95
CA LYS A 134 19.65 -3.18 -6.77
C LYS A 134 20.83 -2.90 -7.71
N PRO A 135 21.90 -3.71 -7.71
CA PRO A 135 23.01 -3.46 -8.61
C PRO A 135 22.48 -3.54 -10.04
N GLU A 136 22.60 -2.44 -10.77
CA GLU A 136 22.41 -2.39 -12.22
C GLU A 136 23.41 -3.41 -12.80
N LYS A 137 22.91 -4.45 -13.47
CA LYS A 137 23.78 -5.43 -14.14
C LYS A 137 24.63 -4.69 -15.19
N PRO A 138 25.93 -5.03 -15.31
CA PRO A 138 26.82 -4.42 -16.30
C PRO A 138 26.40 -4.73 -17.74
#